data_AF-A0A359F3D5-F1
#
_entry.id   AF-A0A359F3D5-F1
#
_cell.length_a   1.000
_cell.length_b   1.000
_cell.length_c   1.000
_cell.angle_alpha   90.00
_cell.angle_beta   90.00
_cell.angle_gamma   90.00
#
_symmetry.space_group_name_H-M   'P 1'
#
loop_
_entity.id
_entity.type
_entity.pdbx_description
1 polymer ?
#
loop_
_entity_poly.entity_id
_entity_poly.type
_entity_poly.pdbx_seq_one_letter_code
_entity_poly.pdbx_strand_id
1 'polypeptide(L)'
;FVAPVIAVLALVLGASLVGGPLLGDSIHPGSSRGRVGPGPLFGQTGGLTASAELNMTRRPELTDKLLFTVKSLQPSFWRTQTYEDWDGSVWRNPSASISRVAPSGDLITQPFDQAAKFGDSLIQEVRIEAPAATALPAAPSAVNIDVDGGVSQSTDGSVLSLEPLGRGAVYTVQSRRIPVTASGLAASIAATPSDGVGEEVLARFAAPPQATERVRQLATQIGATATTPYEKVKAIEALLGERTEYSLDAPLSPEGTDVVDHFLFESKLGWCEQIASSFVVLARLNGLPARVATGYVPGEFDPLSRRYKVREYDAHAWAEVWFPEFGWVPFDPTANVPLAGESVAADLAERILNAAGWILLIGGGLLMGLPAIWGVLGSLRQMLSRRRRGSRRGGEHVSWARRTERELERIGLVLDRPQHPAETASQYGRALAELCVEPELVEVGDAIDVARFGAVEFSPEVVERTAAILARVTAEVQQRQRNSQPVTAGSG
;
A
#
# COMPACT_ATOMS: atom_id res chain seq x y z
N PHE A 1 27.06 17.94 28.00
CA PHE A 1 25.83 17.45 28.65
C PHE A 1 24.73 18.42 28.25
N VAL A 2 23.93 18.21 27.21
CA VAL A 2 22.97 17.11 27.02
C VAL A 2 22.84 16.84 25.51
N ALA A 3 23.26 15.65 25.09
CA ALA A 3 22.86 14.99 23.86
C ALA A 3 22.73 13.52 24.27
N PRO A 4 21.51 13.06 24.63
CA PRO A 4 20.77 12.18 23.73
C PRO A 4 19.25 12.17 24.02
N VAL A 5 18.47 13.11 23.45
CA VAL A 5 16.98 13.04 23.54
C VAL A 5 16.32 13.03 22.16
N ILE A 6 17.03 13.48 21.11
CA ILE A 6 16.44 13.59 19.76
C ILE A 6 16.52 12.27 18.97
N ALA A 7 17.40 11.32 19.34
CA ALA A 7 17.52 10.04 18.63
C ALA A 7 16.43 9.01 18.99
N VAL A 8 15.74 9.16 20.13
CA VAL A 8 14.69 8.21 20.55
C VAL A 8 13.32 8.57 19.95
N LEU A 9 13.06 9.85 19.68
CA LEU A 9 11.78 10.28 19.06
C LEU A 9 11.66 9.89 17.58
N ALA A 10 12.78 9.78 16.85
CA ALA A 10 12.75 9.32 15.46
C ALA A 10 12.55 7.80 15.33
N LEU A 11 12.85 7.01 16.37
CA LEU A 11 12.63 5.57 16.42
C LEU A 11 11.21 5.21 16.88
N VAL A 12 10.58 6.04 17.71
CA VAL A 12 9.19 5.83 18.15
C VAL A 12 8.17 6.28 17.08
N LEU A 13 8.49 7.30 16.27
CA LEU A 13 7.60 7.74 15.17
C LEU A 13 7.61 6.82 13.93
N GLY A 14 8.60 5.93 13.81
CA GLY A 14 8.64 4.90 12.75
C GLY A 14 7.89 3.61 13.09
N ALA A 15 7.50 3.41 14.35
CA ALA A 15 6.84 2.19 14.84
C ALA A 15 5.37 2.40 15.24
N SER A 16 4.83 3.62 15.12
CA SER A 16 3.46 3.96 15.54
C SER A 16 2.51 4.36 14.41
N LEU A 17 2.90 4.18 13.15
CA LEU A 17 2.03 4.37 11.99
C LEU A 17 2.11 3.14 11.09
N VAL A 18 0.94 2.59 10.76
CA VAL A 18 0.69 1.45 9.85
C VAL A 18 0.73 0.05 10.50
N GLY A 19 -0.14 -0.18 11.49
CA GLY A 19 -0.55 -1.53 11.92
C GLY A 19 -1.70 -2.12 11.08
N GLY A 20 -1.82 -1.75 9.80
CA GLY A 20 -2.82 -2.34 8.90
C GLY A 20 -2.43 -3.77 8.47
N PRO A 21 -3.33 -4.52 7.80
CA PRO A 21 -2.96 -5.82 7.26
C PRO A 21 -1.78 -5.68 6.31
N LEU A 22 -0.72 -6.44 6.58
CA LEU A 22 0.45 -6.50 5.71
C LEU A 22 0.08 -7.27 4.44
N LEU A 23 0.50 -6.74 3.29
CA LEU A 23 0.55 -7.52 2.06
C LEU A 23 1.82 -8.39 2.17
N GLY A 24 1.69 -9.71 2.05
CA GLY A 24 2.85 -10.61 2.06
C GLY A 24 3.78 -10.40 0.87
N ASP A 25 5.04 -10.76 1.06
CA ASP A 25 6.07 -10.79 0.02
C ASP A 25 6.15 -12.16 -0.65
N SER A 26 6.66 -12.21 -1.88
CA SER A 26 6.85 -13.43 -2.64
C SER A 26 8.02 -14.27 -2.11
N ILE A 27 7.87 -15.59 -2.02
CA ILE A 27 8.91 -16.52 -1.54
C ILE A 27 9.36 -17.45 -2.69
N HIS A 28 10.68 -17.57 -2.89
CA HIS A 28 11.24 -18.38 -3.96
C HIS A 28 11.10 -19.90 -3.68
N PRO A 29 10.74 -20.72 -4.70
CA PRO A 29 10.60 -22.16 -4.51
C PRO A 29 11.95 -22.85 -4.24
N GLY A 30 11.99 -23.66 -3.17
CA GLY A 30 13.08 -24.58 -2.84
C GLY A 30 13.06 -25.88 -3.67
N SER A 31 14.13 -26.69 -3.57
CA SER A 31 14.32 -27.89 -4.39
C SER A 31 13.41 -29.06 -3.97
N SER A 32 12.47 -29.44 -4.85
CA SER A 32 11.36 -30.35 -4.56
C SER A 32 11.73 -31.82 -4.29
N ARG A 33 11.13 -32.40 -3.24
CA ARG A 33 10.90 -33.86 -3.08
C ARG A 33 9.49 -34.11 -2.53
N GLY A 34 8.57 -34.63 -3.35
CA GLY A 34 7.19 -34.96 -2.94
C GLY A 34 6.30 -35.34 -4.12
N ARG A 35 5.05 -35.77 -3.86
CA ARG A 35 4.05 -36.05 -4.91
C ARG A 35 3.48 -34.73 -5.41
N VAL A 36 3.93 -34.31 -6.59
CA VAL A 36 3.63 -33.02 -7.22
C VAL A 36 2.38 -33.13 -8.12
N GLY A 37 1.58 -32.07 -8.21
CA GLY A 37 0.45 -31.99 -9.13
C GLY A 37 0.04 -30.54 -9.41
N PRO A 38 -0.82 -30.31 -10.43
CA PRO A 38 -1.33 -28.98 -10.71
C PRO A 38 -2.07 -28.43 -9.49
N GLY A 39 -1.63 -27.26 -9.01
CA GLY A 39 -2.27 -26.55 -7.90
C GLY A 39 -3.64 -25.96 -8.29
N PRO A 40 -4.45 -25.50 -7.33
CA PRO A 40 -5.82 -25.03 -7.58
C PRO A 40 -5.93 -23.80 -8.49
N LEU A 41 -4.84 -23.05 -8.65
CA LEU A 41 -4.76 -21.91 -9.58
C LEU A 41 -4.26 -22.29 -10.99
N PHE A 42 -3.86 -23.56 -11.19
CA PHE A 42 -3.18 -24.02 -12.41
C PHE A 42 -3.90 -25.21 -13.07
N GLY A 43 -4.28 -25.04 -14.33
CA GLY A 43 -4.55 -26.18 -15.21
C GLY A 43 -3.26 -26.90 -15.62
N GLN A 44 -3.35 -28.12 -16.15
CA GLN A 44 -2.19 -28.92 -16.63
C GLN A 44 -1.28 -28.19 -17.67
N THR A 45 -1.67 -27.00 -18.13
CA THR A 45 -0.99 -26.19 -19.16
C THR A 45 -0.41 -24.86 -18.63
N GLY A 46 -0.41 -24.63 -17.30
CA GLY A 46 0.14 -23.40 -16.69
C GLY A 46 -0.60 -22.13 -17.11
N GLY A 47 -1.93 -22.23 -17.19
CA GLY A 47 -2.86 -21.12 -17.44
C GLY A 47 -3.57 -20.65 -16.17
N LEU A 48 -4.21 -19.47 -16.22
CA LEU A 48 -4.95 -18.89 -15.10
C LEU A 48 -6.37 -19.46 -15.06
N THR A 49 -6.64 -20.38 -14.15
CA THR A 49 -7.95 -21.04 -14.05
C THR A 49 -8.54 -20.89 -12.67
N ALA A 50 -9.86 -20.81 -12.59
CA ALA A 50 -10.57 -20.97 -11.33
C ALA A 50 -10.76 -22.46 -11.02
N SER A 51 -10.75 -22.79 -9.74
CA SER A 51 -11.04 -24.12 -9.22
C SER A 51 -12.14 -24.02 -8.17
N ALA A 52 -13.15 -24.86 -8.29
CA ALA A 52 -14.21 -24.97 -7.29
C ALA A 52 -13.70 -25.54 -5.96
N GLU A 53 -12.52 -26.17 -5.95
CA GLU A 53 -11.91 -26.77 -4.77
C GLU A 53 -10.46 -26.29 -4.56
N LEU A 54 -10.11 -26.01 -3.32
CA LEU A 54 -8.74 -25.81 -2.84
C LEU A 54 -8.39 -27.01 -1.98
N ASN A 55 -7.62 -27.94 -2.55
CA ASN A 55 -7.34 -29.24 -1.97
C ASN A 55 -5.92 -29.28 -1.38
N MET A 56 -5.83 -29.25 -0.05
CA MET A 56 -4.55 -29.22 0.67
C MET A 56 -3.88 -30.59 0.84
N THR A 57 -4.44 -31.64 0.23
CA THR A 57 -3.75 -32.94 0.11
C THR A 57 -2.77 -32.98 -1.05
N ARG A 58 -2.66 -31.88 -1.80
CA ARG A 58 -1.75 -31.72 -2.94
C ARG A 58 -0.85 -30.52 -2.71
N ARG A 59 0.38 -30.63 -3.18
CA ARG A 59 1.33 -29.51 -3.18
C ARG A 59 1.28 -28.79 -4.53
N PRO A 60 1.27 -27.45 -4.55
CA PRO A 60 1.43 -26.70 -5.81
C PRO A 60 2.85 -26.87 -6.36
N GLU A 61 2.96 -26.92 -7.69
CA GLU A 61 4.23 -26.76 -8.40
C GLU A 61 4.32 -25.33 -8.93
N LEU A 62 5.26 -24.54 -8.40
CA LEU A 62 5.39 -23.12 -8.73
C LEU A 62 6.70 -22.87 -9.49
N THR A 63 6.64 -22.08 -10.56
CA THR A 63 7.82 -21.72 -11.38
C THR A 63 8.05 -20.21 -11.45
N ASP A 64 9.12 -19.78 -12.13
CA ASP A 64 9.39 -18.36 -12.41
C ASP A 64 8.59 -17.79 -13.60
N LYS A 65 7.65 -18.56 -14.16
CA LYS A 65 6.92 -18.15 -15.37
C LYS A 65 6.08 -16.89 -15.11
N LEU A 66 6.26 -15.87 -15.94
CA LEU A 66 5.42 -14.67 -15.95
C LEU A 66 4.00 -15.02 -16.44
N LEU A 67 2.99 -14.71 -15.63
CA LEU A 67 1.60 -15.04 -15.91
C LEU A 67 0.80 -13.83 -16.39
N PHE A 68 1.01 -12.68 -15.77
CA PHE A 68 0.37 -11.43 -16.18
C PHE A 68 1.14 -10.23 -15.63
N THR A 69 0.80 -9.05 -16.13
CA THR A 69 1.28 -7.78 -15.56
C THR A 69 0.11 -6.87 -15.25
N VAL A 70 0.20 -6.13 -14.15
CA VAL A 70 -0.87 -5.22 -13.71
C VAL A 70 -0.32 -3.81 -13.65
N LYS A 71 -0.93 -2.88 -14.39
CA LYS A 71 -0.69 -1.45 -14.20
C LYS A 71 -1.71 -0.93 -13.20
N SER A 72 -1.23 -0.51 -12.03
CA SER A 72 -2.03 0.03 -10.93
C SER A 72 -1.20 1.04 -10.14
N LEU A 73 -1.85 2.07 -9.61
CA LEU A 73 -1.18 3.07 -8.74
C LEU A 73 -0.85 2.51 -7.35
N GLN A 74 -1.50 1.42 -6.95
CA GLN A 74 -1.37 0.83 -5.62
C GLN A 74 -1.30 -0.70 -5.73
N PRO A 75 -0.47 -1.36 -4.90
CA PRO A 75 -0.43 -2.82 -4.86
C PRO A 75 -1.73 -3.36 -4.26
N SER A 76 -2.06 -4.60 -4.61
CA SER A 76 -3.18 -5.34 -4.03
C SER A 76 -2.92 -6.84 -4.16
N PHE A 77 -3.67 -7.64 -3.40
CA PHE A 77 -3.84 -9.04 -3.76
C PHE A 77 -4.66 -9.12 -5.05
N TRP A 78 -4.12 -9.79 -6.07
CA TRP A 78 -4.83 -10.03 -7.32
C TRP A 78 -5.70 -11.27 -7.18
N ARG A 79 -6.87 -11.08 -6.57
CA ARG A 79 -7.83 -12.14 -6.23
C ARG A 79 -8.42 -12.77 -7.49
N THR A 80 -8.46 -14.10 -7.48
CA THR A 80 -9.12 -14.89 -8.51
C THR A 80 -10.40 -15.55 -7.99
N GLN A 81 -10.40 -15.99 -6.73
CA GLN A 81 -11.53 -16.72 -6.13
C GLN A 81 -11.48 -16.74 -4.60
N THR A 82 -12.61 -17.05 -3.99
CA THR A 82 -12.72 -17.32 -2.55
C THR A 82 -13.32 -18.70 -2.28
N TYR A 83 -13.11 -19.21 -1.07
CA TYR A 83 -13.62 -20.49 -0.63
C TYR A 83 -14.26 -20.40 0.74
N GLU A 84 -15.31 -21.19 0.93
CA GLU A 84 -16.28 -20.93 1.98
C GLU A 84 -16.65 -22.17 2.80
N ASP A 85 -16.63 -23.35 2.19
CA ASP A 85 -17.05 -24.60 2.86
C ASP A 85 -15.84 -25.50 3.13
N TRP A 86 -15.69 -26.00 4.36
CA TRP A 86 -14.51 -26.73 4.83
C TRP A 86 -14.88 -28.10 5.38
N ASP A 87 -14.23 -29.14 4.86
CA ASP A 87 -14.49 -30.54 5.22
C ASP A 87 -13.34 -31.23 5.99
N GLY A 88 -12.38 -30.47 6.49
CA GLY A 88 -11.18 -31.01 7.16
C GLY A 88 -9.97 -31.21 6.23
N SER A 89 -10.13 -31.16 4.90
CA SER A 89 -8.99 -31.28 3.97
C SER A 89 -9.11 -30.42 2.71
N VAL A 90 -10.34 -30.11 2.30
CA VAL A 90 -10.65 -29.37 1.09
C VAL A 90 -11.57 -28.21 1.43
N TRP A 91 -11.23 -27.04 0.90
CA TRP A 91 -12.14 -25.91 0.83
C TRP A 91 -12.92 -25.94 -0.49
N ARG A 92 -14.23 -25.70 -0.44
CA ARG A 92 -15.10 -25.61 -1.62
C ARG A 92 -15.67 -24.21 -1.79
N ASN A 93 -15.92 -23.87 -3.05
CA ASN A 93 -16.60 -22.65 -3.46
C ASN A 93 -18.02 -22.98 -3.96
N PRO A 94 -19.01 -23.16 -3.06
CA PRO A 94 -20.41 -23.33 -3.47
C PRO A 94 -20.98 -22.06 -4.14
N SER A 95 -20.30 -20.92 -3.93
CA SER A 95 -20.52 -19.62 -4.57
C SER A 95 -20.18 -19.59 -6.07
N ALA A 96 -19.65 -20.66 -6.64
CA ALA A 96 -19.40 -20.79 -8.09
C ALA A 96 -20.69 -20.84 -8.94
N SER A 97 -21.83 -20.42 -8.39
CA SER A 97 -23.04 -20.14 -9.15
C SER A 97 -22.82 -18.89 -10.01
N ILE A 98 -22.68 -19.10 -11.31
CA ILE A 98 -22.24 -18.09 -12.26
C ILE A 98 -23.43 -17.30 -12.82
N SER A 99 -23.42 -15.99 -12.64
CA SER A 99 -24.26 -15.06 -13.40
C SER A 99 -23.51 -14.59 -14.65
N ARG A 100 -24.10 -14.74 -15.84
CA ARG A 100 -23.51 -14.17 -17.06
C ARG A 100 -23.65 -12.66 -17.07
N VAL A 101 -22.56 -11.96 -17.35
CA VAL A 101 -22.51 -10.50 -17.54
C VAL A 101 -22.08 -10.24 -19.00
N ALA A 102 -22.64 -9.19 -19.59
CA ALA A 102 -22.35 -8.81 -20.98
C ALA A 102 -20.87 -8.42 -21.19
N PRO A 103 -20.39 -8.27 -22.45
CA PRO A 103 -18.97 -8.13 -22.80
C PRO A 103 -18.17 -7.12 -21.99
N SER A 104 -18.75 -5.97 -21.70
CA SER A 104 -18.14 -4.89 -20.95
C SER A 104 -19.22 -4.24 -20.11
N GLY A 105 -18.92 -3.94 -18.85
CA GLY A 105 -19.87 -3.20 -18.02
C GLY A 105 -19.82 -3.49 -16.53
N ASP A 106 -20.91 -3.05 -15.90
CA ASP A 106 -21.06 -3.06 -14.46
C ASP A 106 -21.22 -4.49 -13.95
N LEU A 107 -20.39 -4.81 -12.96
CA LEU A 107 -20.46 -6.07 -12.23
C LEU A 107 -21.55 -5.98 -11.18
N ILE A 108 -22.11 -7.13 -10.82
CA ILE A 108 -23.11 -7.23 -9.77
C ILE A 108 -22.40 -6.96 -8.43
N THR A 109 -22.80 -5.86 -7.80
CA THR A 109 -22.33 -5.52 -6.44
C THR A 109 -22.98 -6.47 -5.44
N GLN A 110 -22.16 -7.24 -4.73
CA GLN A 110 -22.67 -8.19 -3.74
C GLN A 110 -23.27 -7.46 -2.53
N PRO A 111 -24.37 -7.95 -1.93
CA PRO A 111 -25.05 -7.27 -0.82
C PRO A 111 -24.16 -6.98 0.39
N PHE A 112 -23.13 -7.79 0.64
CA PHE A 112 -22.23 -7.68 1.79
C PHE A 112 -20.85 -7.10 1.46
N ASP A 113 -20.66 -6.59 0.24
CA ASP A 113 -19.40 -5.96 -0.19
C ASP A 113 -19.43 -4.44 0.08
N GLN A 114 -18.96 -4.04 1.26
CA GLN A 114 -18.95 -2.63 1.67
C GLN A 114 -18.01 -1.79 0.80
N ALA A 115 -16.86 -2.35 0.42
CA ALA A 115 -15.89 -1.63 -0.40
C ALA A 115 -16.43 -1.37 -1.81
N ALA A 116 -17.14 -2.31 -2.42
CA ALA A 116 -17.84 -2.06 -3.70
C ALA A 116 -18.87 -0.92 -3.61
N LYS A 117 -19.55 -0.76 -2.47
CA LYS A 117 -20.58 0.28 -2.29
C LYS A 117 -19.99 1.67 -2.01
N PHE A 118 -19.00 1.74 -1.12
CA PHE A 118 -18.57 2.99 -0.49
C PHE A 118 -17.08 3.30 -0.63
N GLY A 119 -16.29 2.39 -1.19
CA GLY A 119 -14.85 2.53 -1.31
C GLY A 119 -14.40 3.45 -2.45
N ASP A 120 -13.15 3.90 -2.33
CA ASP A 120 -12.45 4.68 -3.34
C ASP A 120 -12.08 3.81 -4.54
N SER A 121 -12.07 4.41 -5.73
CA SER A 121 -11.77 3.70 -6.98
C SER A 121 -10.30 3.31 -7.12
N LEU A 122 -10.05 2.07 -7.54
CA LEU A 122 -8.76 1.52 -7.94
C LEU A 122 -8.86 0.93 -9.35
N ILE A 123 -8.23 1.59 -10.32
CA ILE A 123 -8.23 1.15 -11.72
C ILE A 123 -6.99 0.30 -11.98
N GLN A 124 -7.21 -0.84 -12.64
CA GLN A 124 -6.19 -1.83 -12.95
C GLN A 124 -6.26 -2.15 -14.45
N GLU A 125 -5.14 -2.07 -15.14
CA GLU A 125 -5.01 -2.53 -16.53
C GLU A 125 -4.14 -3.79 -16.54
N VAL A 126 -4.79 -4.95 -16.70
CA VAL A 126 -4.15 -6.26 -16.63
C VAL A 126 -3.84 -6.76 -18.03
N ARG A 127 -2.62 -7.26 -18.22
CA ARG A 127 -2.17 -7.89 -19.47
C ARG A 127 -1.80 -9.34 -19.20
N ILE A 128 -2.45 -10.27 -19.91
CA ILE A 128 -2.22 -11.70 -19.79
C ILE A 128 -0.92 -12.08 -20.53
N GLU A 129 -0.03 -12.79 -19.86
CA GLU A 129 1.18 -13.40 -20.44
C GLU A 129 1.12 -14.94 -20.47
N ALA A 130 0.21 -15.52 -19.67
CA ALA A 130 -0.12 -16.93 -19.67
C ALA A 130 -0.70 -17.40 -21.02
N PRO A 131 -0.59 -18.70 -21.37
CA PRO A 131 -1.11 -19.23 -22.64
C PRO A 131 -2.64 -19.18 -22.73
N ALA A 132 -3.33 -19.30 -21.60
CA ALA A 132 -4.77 -19.20 -21.48
C ALA A 132 -5.14 -18.66 -20.09
N ALA A 133 -6.19 -17.84 -20.01
CA ALA A 133 -6.74 -17.33 -18.77
C ALA A 133 -8.27 -17.34 -18.81
N THR A 134 -8.89 -18.04 -17.87
CA THR A 134 -10.34 -17.99 -17.62
C THR A 134 -10.65 -17.30 -16.30
N ALA A 135 -9.81 -17.44 -15.29
CA ALA A 135 -9.87 -16.57 -14.12
C ALA A 135 -9.28 -15.20 -14.46
N LEU A 136 -9.95 -14.13 -14.04
CA LEU A 136 -9.50 -12.75 -14.24
C LEU A 136 -9.02 -12.16 -12.90
N PRO A 137 -7.70 -12.22 -12.58
CA PRO A 137 -7.16 -11.61 -11.39
C PRO A 137 -7.49 -10.11 -11.29
N ALA A 138 -7.96 -9.68 -10.13
CA ALA A 138 -8.21 -8.28 -9.83
C ALA A 138 -8.14 -8.02 -8.31
N ALA A 139 -7.91 -6.78 -7.91
CA ALA A 139 -8.11 -6.34 -6.54
C ALA A 139 -9.56 -6.65 -6.12
N PRO A 140 -9.79 -7.01 -4.84
CA PRO A 140 -11.13 -7.31 -4.34
C PRO A 140 -12.15 -6.21 -4.63
N SER A 141 -13.44 -6.56 -4.60
CA SER A 141 -14.54 -5.60 -4.79
C SER A 141 -14.54 -4.92 -6.17
N ALA A 142 -14.38 -5.72 -7.23
CA ALA A 142 -14.54 -5.28 -8.61
C ALA A 142 -15.99 -4.84 -8.88
N VAL A 143 -16.18 -3.64 -9.43
CA VAL A 143 -17.49 -3.05 -9.74
C VAL A 143 -17.73 -2.86 -11.23
N ASN A 144 -16.67 -2.84 -12.04
CA ASN A 144 -16.78 -2.72 -13.49
C ASN A 144 -15.58 -3.43 -14.14
N ILE A 145 -15.83 -4.07 -15.28
CA ILE A 145 -14.79 -4.72 -16.09
C ILE A 145 -15.00 -4.47 -17.58
N ASP A 146 -13.90 -4.22 -18.27
CA ASP A 146 -13.84 -4.07 -19.73
C ASP A 146 -12.92 -5.15 -20.31
N VAL A 147 -13.51 -6.13 -21.01
CA VAL A 147 -12.81 -7.29 -21.56
C VAL A 147 -13.51 -7.83 -22.81
N ASP A 148 -12.75 -8.35 -23.75
CA ASP A 148 -13.33 -9.00 -24.93
C ASP A 148 -13.95 -10.36 -24.59
N GLY A 149 -15.05 -10.73 -25.25
CA GLY A 149 -15.70 -12.04 -25.10
C GLY A 149 -16.62 -12.19 -23.87
N GLY A 150 -16.66 -11.17 -23.00
CA GLY A 150 -17.55 -11.10 -21.85
C GLY A 150 -17.23 -12.02 -20.69
N VAL A 151 -17.98 -11.83 -19.62
CA VAL A 151 -17.64 -12.39 -18.32
C VAL A 151 -18.80 -13.09 -17.65
N SER A 152 -18.42 -13.84 -16.65
CA SER A 152 -19.30 -14.59 -15.79
C SER A 152 -18.85 -14.30 -14.37
N GLN A 153 -19.77 -13.87 -13.52
CA GLN A 153 -19.46 -13.45 -12.15
C GLN A 153 -20.04 -14.49 -11.18
N SER A 154 -19.18 -14.97 -10.29
CA SER A 154 -19.56 -15.85 -9.17
C SER A 154 -20.19 -15.03 -8.05
N THR A 155 -20.99 -15.65 -7.18
CA THR A 155 -21.67 -14.94 -6.07
C THR A 155 -20.72 -14.45 -4.98
N ASP A 156 -19.46 -14.86 -5.00
CA ASP A 156 -18.39 -14.31 -4.16
C ASP A 156 -17.73 -13.05 -4.75
N GLY A 157 -18.20 -12.62 -5.92
CA GLY A 157 -17.69 -11.47 -6.68
C GLY A 157 -16.53 -11.79 -7.61
N SER A 158 -16.10 -13.05 -7.71
CA SER A 158 -15.02 -13.47 -8.61
C SER A 158 -15.46 -13.42 -10.07
N VAL A 159 -14.57 -13.00 -10.96
CA VAL A 159 -14.89 -12.80 -12.38
C VAL A 159 -14.11 -13.78 -13.24
N LEU A 160 -14.83 -14.48 -14.11
CA LEU A 160 -14.28 -15.42 -15.09
C LEU A 160 -14.62 -14.94 -16.50
N SER A 161 -13.71 -15.07 -17.45
CA SER A 161 -14.02 -14.85 -18.86
C SER A 161 -14.87 -16.02 -19.40
N LEU A 162 -15.83 -15.70 -20.28
CA LEU A 162 -16.63 -16.73 -20.97
C LEU A 162 -15.79 -17.50 -21.99
N GLU A 163 -14.83 -16.80 -22.60
CA GLU A 163 -13.87 -17.37 -23.55
C GLU A 163 -12.45 -17.23 -22.96
N PRO A 164 -11.61 -18.27 -23.03
CA PRO A 164 -10.25 -18.18 -22.52
C PRO A 164 -9.46 -17.06 -23.21
N LEU A 165 -8.92 -16.13 -22.43
CA LEU A 165 -8.04 -15.08 -22.91
C LEU A 165 -6.65 -15.65 -23.20
N GLY A 166 -6.13 -15.36 -24.39
CA GLY A 166 -4.78 -15.75 -24.79
C GLY A 166 -3.70 -14.77 -24.35
N ARG A 167 -2.45 -15.15 -24.57
CA ARG A 167 -1.29 -14.26 -24.37
C ARG A 167 -1.45 -12.96 -25.14
N GLY A 168 -1.20 -11.84 -24.45
CA GLY A 168 -1.30 -10.48 -24.99
C GLY A 168 -2.67 -9.85 -24.85
N ALA A 169 -3.69 -10.60 -24.41
CA ALA A 169 -5.00 -10.04 -24.07
C ALA A 169 -4.86 -9.00 -22.94
N VAL A 170 -5.69 -7.97 -23.00
CA VAL A 170 -5.71 -6.88 -22.02
C VAL A 170 -7.15 -6.69 -21.56
N TYR A 171 -7.34 -6.48 -20.27
CA TYR A 171 -8.61 -6.06 -19.71
C TYR A 171 -8.39 -4.98 -18.64
N THR A 172 -9.42 -4.16 -18.44
CA THR A 172 -9.42 -3.12 -17.39
C THR A 172 -10.44 -3.49 -16.33
N VAL A 173 -10.07 -3.36 -15.05
CA VAL A 173 -10.98 -3.56 -13.92
C VAL A 173 -10.99 -2.31 -13.06
N GLN A 174 -12.19 -1.84 -12.74
CA GLN A 174 -12.39 -0.90 -11.66
C GLN A 174 -12.81 -1.68 -10.41
N SER A 175 -11.93 -1.69 -9.42
CA SER A 175 -12.24 -2.16 -8.07
C SER A 175 -12.45 -0.98 -7.14
N ARG A 176 -13.02 -1.22 -5.97
CA ARG A 176 -13.12 -0.21 -4.91
C ARG A 176 -12.50 -0.71 -3.61
N ARG A 177 -11.95 0.21 -2.83
CA ARG A 177 -11.28 -0.10 -1.56
C ARG A 177 -11.71 0.88 -0.48
N ILE A 178 -11.91 0.36 0.73
CA ILE A 178 -12.01 1.19 1.93
C ILE A 178 -10.62 1.21 2.58
N PRO A 179 -10.03 2.38 2.87
CA PRO A 179 -8.81 2.46 3.65
C PRO A 179 -9.02 1.86 5.05
N VAL A 180 -8.30 0.79 5.36
CA VAL A 180 -8.39 0.10 6.66
C VAL A 180 -7.20 0.52 7.54
N THR A 181 -7.49 0.85 8.80
CA THR A 181 -6.46 1.16 9.81
C THR A 181 -6.65 0.28 11.04
N ALA A 182 -5.57 -0.03 11.75
CA ALA A 182 -5.62 -0.79 13.01
C ALA A 182 -6.61 -0.16 14.01
N SER A 183 -6.53 1.16 14.16
CA SER A 183 -7.43 1.92 15.04
C SER A 183 -8.89 1.83 14.59
N GLY A 184 -9.15 1.85 13.28
CA GLY A 184 -10.50 1.67 12.73
C GLY A 184 -11.07 0.28 13.01
N LEU A 185 -10.26 -0.77 12.82
CA LEU A 185 -10.66 -2.15 13.13
C LEU A 185 -10.86 -2.38 14.63
N ALA A 186 -9.98 -1.83 15.46
CA ALA A 186 -10.09 -1.91 16.92
C ALA A 186 -11.30 -1.11 17.46
N ALA A 187 -11.64 0.00 16.80
CA ALA A 187 -12.78 0.83 17.14
C ALA A 187 -14.11 0.32 16.57
N SER A 188 -14.10 -0.70 15.70
CA SER A 188 -15.31 -1.35 15.22
C SER A 188 -16.10 -1.83 16.43
N ILE A 189 -17.24 -1.17 16.70
CA ILE A 189 -18.03 -1.28 17.94
C ILE A 189 -18.87 -2.57 17.92
N ALA A 190 -18.21 -3.68 17.64
CA ALA A 190 -18.81 -4.99 17.70
C ALA A 190 -18.50 -5.56 19.09
N ALA A 191 -19.45 -5.42 20.03
CA ALA A 191 -19.34 -6.00 21.37
C ALA A 191 -19.25 -7.54 21.30
N THR A 192 -19.77 -8.12 20.21
CA THR A 192 -19.55 -9.50 19.78
C THR A 192 -19.12 -9.58 18.32
N PRO A 193 -18.41 -10.63 17.87
CA PRO A 193 -18.08 -10.89 16.46
C PRO A 193 -19.23 -10.80 15.44
N SER A 194 -20.47 -10.89 15.91
CA SER A 194 -21.68 -10.86 15.08
C SER A 194 -22.38 -9.49 15.00
N ASP A 195 -21.98 -8.51 15.80
CA ASP A 195 -22.68 -7.23 15.86
C ASP A 195 -22.49 -6.42 14.57
N GLY A 196 -23.59 -5.99 13.96
CA GLY A 196 -23.57 -5.24 12.70
C GLY A 196 -23.28 -6.09 11.45
N VAL A 197 -23.12 -7.41 11.61
CA VAL A 197 -22.97 -8.37 10.51
C VAL A 197 -24.37 -8.84 10.07
N GLY A 198 -24.65 -8.84 8.76
CA GLY A 198 -25.92 -9.38 8.24
C GLY A 198 -26.06 -10.87 8.51
N GLU A 199 -27.28 -11.35 8.80
CA GLU A 199 -27.55 -12.77 9.12
C GLU A 199 -27.04 -13.73 8.04
N GLU A 200 -27.14 -13.36 6.76
CA GLU A 200 -26.63 -14.15 5.64
C GLU A 200 -25.10 -14.34 5.72
N VAL A 201 -24.36 -13.29 6.09
CA VAL A 201 -22.90 -13.34 6.22
C VAL A 201 -22.52 -14.21 7.42
N LEU A 202 -23.24 -14.11 8.54
CA LEU A 202 -22.99 -14.95 9.71
C LEU A 202 -23.27 -16.42 9.44
N ALA A 203 -24.44 -16.73 8.89
CA ALA A 203 -24.86 -18.10 8.58
C ALA A 203 -23.88 -18.78 7.62
N ARG A 204 -23.30 -18.02 6.70
CA ARG A 204 -22.40 -18.54 5.66
C ARG A 204 -20.94 -18.58 6.07
N PHE A 205 -20.45 -17.55 6.76
CA PHE A 205 -19.02 -17.34 6.96
C PHE A 205 -18.57 -17.38 8.42
N ALA A 206 -19.49 -17.37 9.38
CA ALA A 206 -19.18 -17.52 10.81
C ALA A 206 -19.66 -18.86 11.39
N ALA A 207 -20.33 -19.70 10.59
CA ALA A 207 -20.73 -21.04 11.01
C ALA A 207 -19.48 -21.87 11.41
N PRO A 208 -19.51 -22.58 12.56
CA PRO A 208 -18.39 -23.40 12.99
C PRO A 208 -18.08 -24.48 11.94
N PRO A 209 -16.86 -24.48 11.36
CA PRO A 209 -16.50 -25.45 10.35
C PRO A 209 -16.22 -26.81 10.99
N GLN A 210 -15.97 -27.83 10.15
CA GLN A 210 -15.39 -29.08 10.63
C GLN A 210 -14.04 -28.80 11.31
N ALA A 211 -13.86 -29.35 12.50
CA ALA A 211 -12.64 -29.20 13.29
C ALA A 211 -12.61 -30.30 14.35
N THR A 212 -11.40 -30.79 14.64
CA THR A 212 -11.14 -31.72 15.75
C THR A 212 -11.37 -31.02 17.09
N GLU A 213 -11.48 -31.82 18.16
CA GLU A 213 -11.63 -31.29 19.51
C GLU A 213 -10.41 -30.46 19.96
N ARG A 214 -9.19 -30.82 19.55
CA ARG A 214 -7.98 -30.05 19.87
C ARG A 214 -8.00 -28.66 19.23
N VAL A 215 -8.44 -28.57 17.97
CA VAL A 215 -8.59 -27.27 17.28
C VAL A 215 -9.68 -26.43 17.94
N ARG A 216 -10.80 -27.03 18.35
CA ARG A 216 -11.87 -26.32 19.09
C ARG A 216 -11.37 -25.79 20.43
N GLN A 217 -10.63 -26.59 21.20
CA GLN A 217 -10.05 -26.16 22.46
C GLN A 217 -9.05 -25.02 22.27
N LEU A 218 -8.23 -25.06 21.22
CA LEU A 218 -7.32 -23.97 20.89
C LEU A 218 -8.08 -22.67 20.58
N ALA A 219 -9.17 -22.77 19.81
CA ALA A 219 -10.04 -21.63 19.53
C ALA A 219 -10.67 -21.06 20.81
N THR A 220 -11.13 -21.92 21.74
CA THR A 220 -11.65 -21.48 23.05
C THR A 220 -10.59 -20.75 23.88
N GLN A 221 -9.34 -21.22 23.87
CA GLN A 221 -8.23 -20.55 24.58
C GLN A 221 -7.98 -19.14 24.03
N ILE A 222 -8.00 -18.97 22.70
CA ILE A 222 -7.89 -17.67 22.04
C ILE A 222 -9.04 -16.75 22.49
N GLY A 223 -10.28 -17.24 22.43
CA GLY A 223 -11.47 -16.47 22.81
C GLY A 223 -11.56 -16.11 24.29
N ALA A 224 -10.83 -16.81 25.17
CA ALA A 224 -10.75 -16.49 26.59
C ALA A 224 -9.84 -15.27 26.87
N THR A 225 -8.86 -15.01 26.01
CA THR A 225 -7.90 -13.91 26.16
C THR A 225 -8.16 -12.72 25.25
N ALA A 226 -8.87 -12.93 24.13
CA ALA A 226 -9.16 -11.92 23.14
C ALA A 226 -10.67 -11.65 23.06
N THR A 227 -11.07 -10.43 23.39
CA THR A 227 -12.48 -10.06 23.54
C THR A 227 -13.09 -9.51 22.26
N THR A 228 -12.39 -8.60 21.59
CA THR A 228 -12.89 -7.96 20.36
C THR A 228 -12.57 -8.78 19.11
N PRO A 229 -13.30 -8.56 17.99
CA PRO A 229 -13.01 -9.25 16.73
C PRO A 229 -11.57 -9.04 16.24
N TYR A 230 -11.07 -7.82 16.37
CA TYR A 230 -9.71 -7.49 15.95
C TYR A 230 -8.65 -8.10 16.89
N GLU A 231 -8.88 -8.12 18.21
CA GLU A 231 -8.00 -8.82 19.16
C GLU A 231 -7.91 -10.32 18.83
N LYS A 232 -9.03 -10.95 18.49
CA LYS A 232 -9.06 -12.37 18.09
C LYS A 232 -8.24 -12.62 16.84
N VAL A 233 -8.38 -11.76 15.82
CA VAL A 233 -7.54 -11.82 14.61
C VAL A 233 -6.05 -11.73 14.97
N LYS A 234 -5.65 -10.74 15.77
CA LYS A 234 -4.25 -10.57 16.17
C LYS A 234 -3.72 -11.74 17.00
N ALA A 235 -4.53 -12.31 17.88
CA ALA A 235 -4.18 -13.48 18.66
C ALA A 235 -3.95 -14.72 17.78
N ILE A 236 -4.76 -14.89 16.72
CA ILE A 236 -4.57 -15.97 15.75
C ILE A 236 -3.28 -15.76 14.94
N GLU A 237 -3.01 -14.54 14.44
CA GLU A 237 -1.75 -14.23 13.71
C GLU A 237 -0.53 -14.48 14.59
N ALA A 238 -0.54 -14.02 15.84
CA ALA A 238 0.54 -14.24 16.79
C ALA A 238 0.76 -15.74 17.05
N LEU A 239 -0.32 -16.48 17.28
CA LEU A 239 -0.24 -17.92 17.51
C LEU A 239 0.38 -18.68 16.32
N LEU A 240 0.00 -18.33 15.09
CA LEU A 240 0.56 -18.93 13.89
C LEU A 240 2.05 -18.57 13.73
N GLY A 241 2.39 -17.29 13.91
CA GLY A 241 3.79 -16.82 13.83
C GLY A 241 4.72 -17.45 14.87
N GLU A 242 4.21 -17.75 16.07
CA GLU A 242 4.99 -18.37 17.15
C GLU A 242 5.15 -19.89 17.00
N ARG A 243 4.20 -20.56 16.35
CA ARG A 243 4.08 -22.03 16.42
C ARG A 243 4.31 -22.75 15.10
N THR A 244 4.41 -22.03 14.00
CA THR A 244 4.49 -22.62 12.67
C THR A 244 5.61 -21.98 11.86
N GLU A 245 6.05 -22.69 10.82
CA GLU A 245 7.08 -22.26 9.88
C GLU A 245 6.58 -22.44 8.45
N TYR A 246 7.03 -21.55 7.56
CA TYR A 246 6.72 -21.62 6.14
C TYR A 246 7.74 -22.48 5.41
N SER A 247 7.26 -23.47 4.66
CA SER A 247 8.06 -24.25 3.73
C SER A 247 7.22 -24.84 2.61
N LEU A 248 7.64 -24.58 1.37
CA LEU A 248 7.14 -25.28 0.19
C LEU A 248 7.57 -26.75 0.15
N ASP A 249 8.48 -27.17 1.04
CA ASP A 249 8.93 -28.55 1.21
C ASP A 249 8.28 -29.31 2.37
N ALA A 250 7.29 -28.69 3.03
CA ALA A 250 6.51 -29.29 4.10
C ALA A 250 5.91 -30.66 3.72
N PRO A 251 5.93 -31.66 4.62
CA PRO A 251 5.28 -32.94 4.38
C PRO A 251 3.77 -32.78 4.24
N LEU A 252 3.16 -33.58 3.36
CA LEU A 252 1.70 -33.64 3.27
C LEU A 252 1.11 -34.28 4.53
N SER A 253 -0.08 -33.83 4.92
CA SER A 253 -0.84 -34.47 6.00
C SER A 253 -1.19 -35.91 5.64
N PRO A 254 -1.18 -36.85 6.61
CA PRO A 254 -1.61 -38.22 6.37
C PRO A 254 -3.06 -38.29 5.85
N GLU A 255 -3.34 -39.30 5.02
CA GLU A 255 -4.68 -39.49 4.48
C GLU A 255 -5.72 -39.70 5.60
N GLY A 256 -6.87 -39.05 5.46
CA GLY A 256 -7.97 -39.14 6.44
C GLY A 256 -7.77 -38.30 7.71
N THR A 257 -6.70 -37.51 7.81
CA THR A 257 -6.50 -36.56 8.91
C THR A 257 -7.01 -35.17 8.56
N ASP A 258 -7.49 -34.43 9.58
CA ASP A 258 -7.80 -33.02 9.43
C ASP A 258 -6.49 -32.24 9.22
N VAL A 259 -6.38 -31.55 8.08
CA VAL A 259 -5.15 -30.85 7.66
C VAL A 259 -4.81 -29.71 8.62
N VAL A 260 -5.81 -29.02 9.18
CA VAL A 260 -5.60 -27.93 10.13
C VAL A 260 -5.10 -28.48 11.47
N ASP A 261 -5.67 -29.59 11.96
CA ASP A 261 -5.15 -30.26 13.17
C ASP A 261 -3.70 -30.73 12.98
N HIS A 262 -3.43 -31.47 11.90
CA HIS A 262 -2.10 -31.97 11.62
C HIS A 262 -1.07 -30.84 11.43
N PHE A 263 -1.46 -29.73 10.78
CA PHE A 263 -0.60 -28.56 10.65
C PHE A 263 -0.31 -27.90 12.00
N LEU A 264 -1.34 -27.56 12.77
CA LEU A 264 -1.17 -26.79 14.01
C LEU A 264 -0.43 -27.55 15.12
N PHE A 265 -0.58 -28.87 15.16
CA PHE A 265 -0.11 -29.65 16.30
C PHE A 265 1.03 -30.62 16.00
N GLU A 266 1.08 -31.17 14.78
CA GLU A 266 2.03 -32.23 14.44
C GLU A 266 3.17 -31.70 13.55
N SER A 267 2.86 -31.30 12.31
CA SER A 267 3.89 -30.88 11.34
C SER A 267 4.45 -29.49 11.62
N LYS A 268 3.60 -28.53 11.98
CA LYS A 268 3.95 -27.11 12.21
C LYS A 268 4.72 -26.44 11.07
N LEU A 269 4.70 -27.07 9.91
CA LEU A 269 5.47 -26.71 8.74
C LEU A 269 4.51 -26.80 7.56
N GLY A 270 4.32 -25.72 6.81
CA GLY A 270 3.31 -25.64 5.76
C GLY A 270 3.55 -24.47 4.82
N TRP A 271 2.66 -24.27 3.85
CA TRP A 271 2.69 -23.10 2.98
C TRP A 271 1.43 -22.26 3.16
N CYS A 272 1.24 -21.25 2.31
CA CYS A 272 0.19 -20.23 2.45
C CYS A 272 -1.21 -20.84 2.60
N GLU A 273 -1.51 -21.98 1.96
CA GLU A 273 -2.82 -22.62 2.02
C GLU A 273 -3.14 -23.17 3.43
N GLN A 274 -2.21 -23.89 4.07
CA GLN A 274 -2.43 -24.39 5.45
C GLN A 274 -2.48 -23.26 6.46
N ILE A 275 -1.62 -22.24 6.29
CA ILE A 275 -1.55 -21.09 7.19
C ILE A 275 -2.86 -20.27 7.11
N ALA A 276 -3.30 -19.91 5.91
CA ALA A 276 -4.58 -19.21 5.70
C ALA A 276 -5.78 -20.04 6.14
N SER A 277 -5.79 -21.35 5.86
CA SER A 277 -6.89 -22.24 6.27
C SER A 277 -7.00 -22.36 7.79
N SER A 278 -5.86 -22.52 8.47
CA SER A 278 -5.83 -22.60 9.94
C SER A 278 -6.29 -21.30 10.57
N PHE A 279 -5.88 -20.16 10.01
CA PHE A 279 -6.39 -18.87 10.43
C PHE A 279 -7.92 -18.80 10.31
N VAL A 280 -8.47 -19.13 9.13
CA VAL A 280 -9.92 -19.03 8.88
C VAL A 280 -10.70 -19.99 9.76
N VAL A 281 -10.23 -21.23 9.96
CA VAL A 281 -10.89 -22.19 10.85
C VAL A 281 -10.92 -21.67 12.29
N LEU A 282 -9.79 -21.18 12.82
CA LEU A 282 -9.73 -20.62 14.17
C LEU A 282 -10.58 -19.35 14.32
N ALA A 283 -10.63 -18.51 13.28
CA ALA A 283 -11.44 -17.30 13.24
C ALA A 283 -12.94 -17.64 13.31
N ARG A 284 -13.40 -18.58 12.48
CA ARG A 284 -14.81 -19.04 12.48
C ARG A 284 -15.21 -19.71 13.79
N LEU A 285 -14.33 -20.53 14.37
CA LEU A 285 -14.58 -21.12 15.70
C LEU A 285 -14.67 -20.06 16.81
N ASN A 286 -14.12 -18.86 16.58
CA ASN A 286 -14.24 -17.70 17.46
C ASN A 286 -15.42 -16.76 17.10
N GLY A 287 -16.28 -17.19 16.17
CA GLY A 287 -17.48 -16.47 15.73
C GLY A 287 -17.22 -15.38 14.68
N LEU A 288 -15.99 -15.27 14.15
CA LEU A 288 -15.66 -14.27 13.13
C LEU A 288 -16.14 -14.76 11.75
N PRO A 289 -16.85 -13.92 10.97
CA PRO A 289 -17.14 -14.24 9.58
C PRO A 289 -15.83 -14.18 8.78
N ALA A 290 -15.35 -15.33 8.31
CA ALA A 290 -14.07 -15.44 7.63
C ALA A 290 -14.15 -16.37 6.41
N ARG A 291 -13.28 -16.18 5.43
CA ARG A 291 -13.14 -17.06 4.25
C ARG A 291 -11.70 -17.10 3.77
N VAL A 292 -11.36 -18.16 3.03
CA VAL A 292 -10.06 -18.23 2.35
C VAL A 292 -10.20 -17.55 0.99
N ALA A 293 -9.21 -16.75 0.61
CA ALA A 293 -9.11 -16.18 -0.73
C ALA A 293 -7.81 -16.67 -1.38
N THR A 294 -7.84 -16.84 -2.71
CA THR A 294 -6.67 -17.20 -3.50
C THR A 294 -6.53 -16.28 -4.69
N GLY A 295 -5.30 -16.22 -5.20
CA GLY A 295 -4.91 -15.34 -6.28
C GLY A 295 -3.40 -15.16 -6.25
N TYR A 296 -2.96 -13.92 -6.31
CA TYR A 296 -1.53 -13.59 -6.33
C TYR A 296 -1.21 -12.43 -5.39
N VAL A 297 -0.02 -12.45 -4.78
CA VAL A 297 0.57 -11.25 -4.17
C VAL A 297 0.85 -10.18 -5.25
N PRO A 298 1.13 -8.91 -4.89
CA PRO A 298 1.32 -7.85 -5.87
C PRO A 298 2.33 -8.19 -6.97
N GLY A 299 3.39 -8.94 -6.66
CA GLY A 299 4.50 -9.26 -7.56
C GLY A 299 5.54 -8.13 -7.64
N GLU A 300 6.56 -8.32 -8.48
CA GLU A 300 7.67 -7.36 -8.62
C GLU A 300 7.21 -6.08 -9.32
N PHE A 301 7.35 -4.93 -8.67
CA PHE A 301 7.04 -3.64 -9.29
C PHE A 301 8.17 -3.16 -10.21
N ASP A 302 7.87 -3.02 -11.50
CA ASP A 302 8.75 -2.41 -12.49
C ASP A 302 8.48 -0.90 -12.59
N PRO A 303 9.40 -0.04 -12.12
CA PRO A 303 9.20 1.41 -12.12
C PRO A 303 9.22 2.03 -13.52
N LEU A 304 9.83 1.39 -14.51
CA LEU A 304 9.91 1.91 -15.87
C LEU A 304 8.57 1.76 -16.59
N SER A 305 7.98 0.57 -16.52
CA SER A 305 6.67 0.30 -17.10
C SER A 305 5.50 0.69 -16.20
N ARG A 306 5.78 0.97 -14.91
CA ARG A 306 4.79 1.20 -13.84
C ARG A 306 3.80 0.05 -13.73
N ARG A 307 4.33 -1.17 -13.82
CA ARG A 307 3.56 -2.42 -13.80
C ARG A 307 4.13 -3.36 -12.76
N TYR A 308 3.25 -4.09 -12.09
CA TYR A 308 3.62 -5.26 -11.34
C TYR A 308 3.76 -6.44 -12.29
N LYS A 309 4.85 -7.21 -12.16
CA LYS A 309 5.10 -8.47 -12.87
C LYS A 309 4.71 -9.60 -11.93
N VAL A 310 3.68 -10.34 -12.32
CA VAL A 310 3.12 -11.41 -11.50
C VAL A 310 3.45 -12.75 -12.14
N ARG A 311 4.20 -13.55 -11.40
CA ARG A 311 4.73 -14.84 -11.81
C ARG A 311 4.00 -15.97 -11.08
N GLU A 312 4.29 -17.19 -11.49
CA GLU A 312 3.65 -18.37 -10.94
C GLU A 312 3.95 -18.56 -9.45
N TYR A 313 5.19 -18.29 -9.00
CA TYR A 313 5.52 -18.32 -7.57
C TYR A 313 4.84 -17.23 -6.74
N ASP A 314 4.24 -16.21 -7.35
CA ASP A 314 3.46 -15.20 -6.64
C ASP A 314 2.05 -15.71 -6.26
N ALA A 315 1.69 -16.93 -6.66
CA ALA A 315 0.44 -17.56 -6.28
C ALA A 315 0.33 -17.67 -4.75
N HIS A 316 -0.80 -17.21 -4.22
CA HIS A 316 -0.95 -17.05 -2.78
C HIS A 316 -2.37 -17.31 -2.28
N ALA A 317 -2.45 -17.75 -1.03
CA ALA A 317 -3.67 -17.90 -0.28
C ALA A 317 -3.61 -17.02 0.98
N TRP A 318 -4.69 -16.29 1.26
CA TRP A 318 -4.81 -15.43 2.44
C TRP A 318 -6.21 -15.57 3.07
N ALA A 319 -6.38 -14.97 4.25
CA ALA A 319 -7.66 -14.94 4.94
C ALA A 319 -8.39 -13.61 4.64
N GLU A 320 -9.69 -13.64 4.44
CA GLU A 320 -10.53 -12.43 4.48
C GLU A 320 -11.46 -12.54 5.69
N VAL A 321 -11.50 -11.51 6.53
CA VAL A 321 -12.39 -11.41 7.69
C VAL A 321 -13.34 -10.24 7.50
N TRP A 322 -14.62 -10.46 7.75
CA TRP A 322 -15.63 -9.42 7.60
C TRP A 322 -15.72 -8.56 8.87
N PHE A 323 -15.60 -7.25 8.71
CA PHE A 323 -15.80 -6.26 9.76
C PHE A 323 -16.96 -5.33 9.42
N PRO A 324 -17.79 -4.93 10.41
CA PRO A 324 -18.76 -3.85 10.22
C PRO A 324 -18.10 -2.61 9.63
N GLU A 325 -18.81 -1.92 8.75
CA GLU A 325 -18.36 -0.71 8.01
C GLU A 325 -17.24 -0.93 6.99
N PHE A 326 -16.31 -1.87 7.22
CA PHE A 326 -15.19 -2.14 6.33
C PHE A 326 -15.48 -3.26 5.31
N GLY A 327 -16.41 -4.16 5.63
CA GLY A 327 -16.68 -5.35 4.82
C GLY A 327 -15.55 -6.37 4.93
N TRP A 328 -15.23 -7.03 3.82
CA TRP A 328 -14.15 -8.02 3.76
C TRP A 328 -12.77 -7.34 3.82
N VAL A 329 -12.02 -7.64 4.89
CA VAL A 329 -10.67 -7.15 5.11
C VAL A 329 -9.69 -8.31 4.93
N PRO A 330 -8.69 -8.19 4.03
CA PRO A 330 -7.68 -9.23 3.87
C PRO A 330 -6.70 -9.21 5.05
N PHE A 331 -6.31 -10.39 5.51
CA PHE A 331 -5.24 -10.65 6.47
C PHE A 331 -4.33 -11.73 5.91
N ASP A 332 -3.02 -11.48 5.95
CA ASP A 332 -2.02 -12.43 5.50
C ASP A 332 -1.26 -13.01 6.70
N PRO A 333 -1.74 -14.13 7.28
CA PRO A 333 -1.03 -14.78 8.37
C PRO A 333 0.36 -15.27 7.94
N THR A 334 0.59 -15.52 6.65
CA THR A 334 1.90 -15.98 6.14
C THR A 334 2.99 -14.92 6.33
N ALA A 335 2.65 -13.63 6.27
CA ALA A 335 3.58 -12.54 6.49
C ALA A 335 4.15 -12.47 7.92
N ASN A 336 3.53 -13.19 8.87
CA ASN A 336 3.95 -13.25 10.27
C ASN A 336 4.64 -14.58 10.63
N VAL A 337 4.73 -15.53 9.70
CA VAL A 337 5.29 -16.86 9.92
C VAL A 337 6.74 -16.90 9.41
N PRO A 338 7.71 -17.36 10.21
CA PRO A 338 9.12 -17.45 9.79
C PRO A 338 9.33 -18.50 8.68
N LEU A 339 10.33 -18.27 7.82
CA LEU A 339 10.76 -19.26 6.83
C LEU A 339 11.50 -20.42 7.52
N ALA A 340 11.19 -21.65 7.11
CA ALA A 340 11.82 -22.84 7.67
C ALA A 340 13.31 -22.88 7.32
N GLY A 341 14.15 -23.05 8.35
CA GLY A 341 15.61 -23.10 8.20
C GLY A 341 16.30 -21.73 8.19
N GLU A 342 15.56 -20.62 8.19
CA GLU A 342 16.13 -19.31 8.54
C GLU A 342 16.24 -19.20 10.07
N SER A 343 17.46 -19.26 10.58
CA SER A 343 17.67 -18.88 11.98
C SER A 343 17.29 -17.41 12.17
N VAL A 344 16.64 -17.05 13.28
CA VAL A 344 16.39 -15.65 13.68
C VAL A 344 17.68 -14.79 13.64
N ALA A 345 18.84 -15.44 13.79
CA ALA A 345 20.15 -14.81 13.66
C ALA A 345 20.53 -14.44 12.22
N ALA A 346 20.03 -15.16 11.21
CA ALA A 346 20.24 -14.87 9.80
C ALA A 346 19.39 -13.67 9.35
N ASP A 347 18.11 -13.59 9.73
CA ASP A 347 17.27 -12.39 9.48
C ASP A 347 17.82 -11.16 10.22
N LEU A 348 18.26 -11.32 11.48
CA LEU A 348 18.92 -10.23 12.20
C LEU A 348 20.25 -9.83 11.55
N ALA A 349 21.06 -10.79 11.10
CA ALA A 349 22.31 -10.53 10.40
C ALA A 349 22.05 -9.86 9.04
N GLU A 350 21.04 -10.28 8.29
CA GLU A 350 20.69 -9.70 6.99
C GLU A 350 20.12 -8.28 7.17
N ARG A 351 19.28 -8.05 8.18
CA ARG A 351 18.83 -6.70 8.56
C ARG A 351 19.98 -5.81 9.03
N ILE A 352 20.93 -6.33 9.80
CA ILE A 352 22.13 -5.61 10.23
C ILE A 352 23.06 -5.33 9.04
N LEU A 353 23.25 -6.29 8.13
CA LEU A 353 24.08 -6.18 6.94
C LEU A 353 23.46 -5.23 5.91
N ASN A 354 22.13 -5.25 5.74
CA ASN A 354 21.41 -4.31 4.89
C ASN A 354 21.44 -2.90 5.49
N ALA A 355 21.26 -2.74 6.80
CA ALA A 355 21.44 -1.46 7.49
C ALA A 355 22.89 -0.96 7.39
N ALA A 356 23.88 -1.84 7.55
CA ALA A 356 25.30 -1.53 7.36
C ALA A 356 25.60 -1.20 5.88
N GLY A 357 24.92 -1.83 4.93
CA GLY A 357 24.98 -1.55 3.51
C GLY A 357 24.48 -0.14 3.18
N TRP A 358 23.36 0.29 3.76
CA TRP A 358 22.89 1.68 3.65
C TRP A 358 23.81 2.68 4.35
N ILE A 359 24.37 2.33 5.51
CA ILE A 359 25.36 3.17 6.22
C ILE A 359 26.67 3.28 5.43
N LEU A 360 27.11 2.20 4.77
CA LEU A 360 28.28 2.17 3.89
C LEU A 360 28.01 2.82 2.53
N LEU A 361 26.77 2.85 2.03
CA LEU A 361 26.40 3.57 0.81
C LEU A 361 26.29 5.07 1.07
N ILE A 362 25.73 5.47 2.21
CA ILE A 362 25.66 6.87 2.65
C ILE A 362 27.07 7.37 3.04
N GLY A 363 27.82 6.57 3.81
CA GLY A 363 29.19 6.90 4.25
C GLY A 363 30.24 6.76 3.14
N GLY A 364 30.12 5.75 2.29
CA GLY A 364 30.99 5.51 1.13
C GLY A 364 30.71 6.44 -0.04
N GLY A 365 29.44 6.84 -0.25
CA GLY A 365 29.08 7.90 -1.20
C GLY A 365 29.67 9.27 -0.82
N LEU A 366 29.81 9.53 0.49
CA LEU A 366 30.50 10.72 1.01
C LEU A 366 32.03 10.65 0.88
N LEU A 367 32.65 9.46 0.90
CA LEU A 367 34.10 9.26 0.81
C LEU A 367 34.64 9.06 -0.63
N MET A 368 33.87 8.41 -1.51
CA MET A 368 34.27 8.14 -2.91
C MET A 368 33.89 9.27 -3.89
N GLY A 369 33.02 10.20 -3.50
CA GLY A 369 32.62 11.33 -4.35
C GLY A 369 33.68 12.41 -4.55
N LEU A 370 34.66 12.53 -3.66
CA LEU A 370 35.59 13.66 -3.65
C LEU A 370 36.68 13.62 -4.74
N PRO A 371 37.26 12.46 -5.14
CA PRO A 371 38.25 12.42 -6.22
C PRO A 371 37.63 12.47 -7.63
N ALA A 372 36.43 11.92 -7.82
CA ALA A 372 35.74 11.89 -9.12
C ALA A 372 35.23 13.28 -9.55
N ILE A 373 34.84 14.12 -8.58
CA ILE A 373 34.41 15.50 -8.82
C ILE A 373 35.57 16.35 -9.36
N TRP A 374 36.81 16.14 -8.90
CA TRP A 374 37.98 16.89 -9.38
C TRP A 374 38.41 16.53 -10.81
N GLY A 375 38.31 15.26 -11.21
CA GLY A 375 38.65 14.81 -12.57
C GLY A 375 37.68 15.33 -13.64
N VAL A 376 36.39 15.46 -13.29
CA VAL A 376 35.35 15.96 -14.21
C VAL A 376 35.42 17.50 -14.35
N LEU A 377 35.77 18.22 -13.28
CA LEU A 377 35.94 19.68 -13.28
C LEU A 377 37.10 20.17 -14.17
N GLY A 378 38.18 19.40 -14.30
CA GLY A 378 39.29 19.73 -15.20
C GLY A 378 38.92 19.61 -16.69
N SER A 379 38.16 18.58 -17.03
CA SER A 379 37.78 18.26 -18.42
C SER A 379 36.66 19.18 -18.95
N LEU A 380 35.75 19.61 -18.07
CA LEU A 380 34.62 20.48 -18.42
C LEU A 380 35.04 21.94 -18.70
N ARG A 381 36.19 22.38 -18.17
CA ARG A 381 36.74 23.72 -18.37
C ARG A 381 37.27 23.94 -19.79
N GLN A 382 37.72 22.87 -20.45
CA GLN A 382 38.25 22.92 -21.82
C GLN A 382 37.12 22.89 -22.87
N MET A 383 36.01 22.21 -22.57
CA MET A 383 34.88 22.05 -23.50
C MET A 383 33.91 23.25 -23.53
N LEU A 384 33.77 23.98 -22.41
CA LEU A 384 32.85 25.13 -22.31
C LEU A 384 33.38 26.44 -22.93
N SER A 385 34.62 26.48 -23.42
CA SER A 385 35.17 27.66 -24.12
C SER A 385 34.70 27.81 -25.58
N ARG A 386 33.99 26.82 -26.15
CA ARG A 386 33.69 26.79 -27.60
C ARG A 386 32.22 26.84 -28.02
N ARG A 387 31.24 26.91 -27.12
CA ARG A 387 29.83 27.05 -27.54
C ARG A 387 29.07 28.10 -26.73
N ARG A 388 29.44 29.37 -26.96
CA ARG A 388 28.46 30.46 -26.93
C ARG A 388 27.53 30.33 -28.14
N ARG A 389 26.22 30.18 -27.90
CA ARG A 389 25.12 31.00 -28.46
C ARG A 389 23.79 30.22 -28.42
N GLY A 390 22.80 30.85 -27.80
CA GLY A 390 21.38 30.52 -27.96
C GLY A 390 20.71 29.98 -26.70
N SER A 391 19.83 30.80 -26.10
CA SER A 391 18.80 30.44 -25.09
C SER A 391 19.21 30.41 -23.61
N ARG A 392 19.24 31.60 -22.97
CA ARG A 392 19.20 31.78 -21.50
C ARG A 392 18.59 33.16 -21.17
N ARG A 393 17.25 33.28 -21.19
CA ARG A 393 16.56 34.47 -20.63
C ARG A 393 15.33 34.16 -19.76
N GLY A 394 14.67 33.00 -19.89
CA GLY A 394 13.48 32.68 -19.08
C GLY A 394 13.72 32.31 -17.61
N GLY A 395 14.93 31.90 -17.21
CA GLY A 395 15.20 31.37 -15.86
C GLY A 395 15.47 32.42 -14.78
N GLU A 396 15.82 33.65 -15.15
CA GLU A 396 16.20 34.70 -14.18
C GLU A 396 14.97 35.32 -13.50
N HIS A 397 13.86 35.47 -14.22
CA HIS A 397 12.63 36.13 -13.74
C HIS A 397 11.93 35.35 -12.61
N VAL A 398 11.78 34.04 -12.75
CA VAL A 398 11.18 33.16 -11.72
C VAL A 398 12.03 33.16 -10.44
N SER A 399 13.36 33.23 -10.59
CA SER A 399 14.29 33.30 -9.46
C SER A 399 14.21 34.62 -8.70
N TRP A 400 13.93 35.72 -9.41
CA TRP A 400 13.73 37.04 -8.81
C TRP A 400 12.40 37.09 -8.03
N ALA A 401 11.28 36.69 -8.65
CA ALA A 401 9.95 36.75 -8.04
C ALA A 401 9.89 36.03 -6.69
N ARG A 402 10.53 34.86 -6.59
CA ARG A 402 10.59 34.07 -5.35
C ARG A 402 11.44 34.71 -4.25
N ARG A 403 12.46 35.50 -4.61
CA ARG A 403 13.25 36.24 -3.61
C ARG A 403 12.47 37.44 -3.08
N THR A 404 11.82 38.19 -3.96
CA THR A 404 11.03 39.37 -3.63
C THR A 404 9.81 39.03 -2.75
N GLU A 405 9.11 37.92 -3.05
CA GLU A 405 7.98 37.45 -2.23
C GLU A 405 8.39 37.12 -0.79
N ARG A 406 9.56 36.49 -0.59
CA ARG A 406 10.07 36.20 0.76
C ARG A 406 10.37 37.46 1.56
N GLU A 407 10.73 38.56 0.89
CA GLU A 407 10.94 39.84 1.57
C GLU A 407 9.61 40.49 1.96
N LEU A 408 8.59 40.38 1.11
CA LEU A 408 7.23 40.82 1.41
C LEU A 408 6.60 40.01 2.57
N GLU A 409 6.78 38.68 2.60
CA GLU A 409 6.37 37.81 3.71
C GLU A 409 7.03 38.21 5.04
N ARG A 410 8.31 38.61 5.02
CA ARG A 410 8.99 39.09 6.24
C ARG A 410 8.34 40.37 6.77
N ILE A 411 7.98 41.30 5.92
CA ILE A 411 7.25 42.52 6.34
C ILE A 411 5.92 42.13 6.97
N GLY A 412 5.18 41.20 6.36
CA GLY A 412 3.92 40.74 6.92
C GLY A 412 4.05 40.00 8.25
N LEU A 413 5.09 39.20 8.46
CA LEU A 413 5.38 38.59 9.77
C LEU A 413 5.65 39.63 10.85
N VAL A 414 6.33 40.73 10.50
CA VAL A 414 6.60 41.85 11.44
C VAL A 414 5.31 42.62 11.75
N LEU A 415 4.33 42.62 10.85
CA LEU A 415 3.01 43.22 11.02
C LEU A 415 1.95 42.23 11.58
N ASP A 416 2.36 41.02 11.97
CA ASP A 416 1.48 39.94 12.44
C ASP A 416 0.37 39.54 11.44
N ARG A 417 0.67 39.67 10.14
CA ARG A 417 -0.21 39.28 9.03
C ARG A 417 0.49 38.28 8.12
N PRO A 418 0.51 36.97 8.44
CA PRO A 418 1.05 35.95 7.54
C PRO A 418 0.18 35.79 6.29
N GLN A 419 0.77 35.43 5.16
CA GLN A 419 0.04 35.18 3.90
C GLN A 419 -0.79 33.89 3.99
N HIS A 420 -2.05 33.91 3.54
CA HIS A 420 -2.88 32.72 3.51
C HIS A 420 -2.52 31.82 2.29
N PRO A 421 -2.58 30.48 2.38
CA PRO A 421 -2.22 29.58 1.27
C PRO A 421 -2.96 29.79 -0.06
N ALA A 422 -4.08 30.53 -0.06
CA ALA A 422 -4.92 30.82 -1.22
C ALA A 422 -4.84 32.30 -1.69
N GLU A 423 -4.01 33.13 -1.03
CA GLU A 423 -3.89 34.57 -1.29
C GLU A 423 -2.75 34.84 -2.28
N THR A 424 -3.01 35.57 -3.37
CA THR A 424 -1.96 35.91 -4.37
C THR A 424 -1.01 37.00 -3.86
N ALA A 425 0.16 37.17 -4.49
CA ALA A 425 1.13 38.18 -4.05
C ALA A 425 0.58 39.61 -4.20
N SER A 426 -0.21 39.89 -5.24
CA SER A 426 -0.95 41.15 -5.39
C SER A 426 -1.96 41.40 -4.27
N GLN A 427 -2.74 40.37 -3.90
CA GLN A 427 -3.74 40.49 -2.82
C GLN A 427 -3.05 40.74 -1.47
N TYR A 428 -1.98 40.00 -1.22
CA TYR A 428 -1.19 40.14 0.00
C TYR A 428 -0.48 41.50 0.09
N GLY A 429 0.14 41.96 -1.01
CA GLY A 429 0.77 43.28 -1.08
C GLY A 429 -0.21 44.43 -0.81
N ARG A 430 -1.46 44.33 -1.29
CA ARG A 430 -2.52 45.31 -0.99
C ARG A 430 -2.95 45.28 0.47
N ALA A 431 -3.10 44.09 1.06
CA ALA A 431 -3.41 43.96 2.48
C ALA A 431 -2.32 44.58 3.37
N LEU A 432 -1.04 44.37 3.03
CA LEU A 432 0.08 44.99 3.75
C LEU A 432 0.15 46.50 3.52
N ALA A 433 -0.10 46.98 2.30
CA ALA A 433 -0.14 48.40 1.97
C ALA A 433 -1.12 49.19 2.85
N GLU A 434 -2.30 48.62 3.10
CA GLU A 434 -3.31 49.19 3.98
C GLU A 434 -2.87 49.18 5.46
N LEU A 435 -2.22 48.10 5.91
CA LEU A 435 -1.78 47.94 7.29
C LEU A 435 -0.63 48.88 7.68
N CYS A 436 0.33 49.13 6.79
CA CYS A 436 1.47 50.01 7.07
C CYS A 436 1.35 51.43 6.48
N VAL A 437 0.27 51.70 5.75
CA VAL A 437 0.00 52.97 5.03
C VAL A 437 1.04 53.25 3.95
N GLU A 438 1.44 52.22 3.21
CA GLU A 438 2.43 52.30 2.11
C GLU A 438 1.80 51.81 0.80
N PRO A 439 1.17 52.70 0.00
CA PRO A 439 0.43 52.30 -1.21
C PRO A 439 1.33 51.65 -2.27
N GLU A 440 2.64 51.92 -2.23
CA GLU A 440 3.64 51.36 -3.15
C GLU A 440 3.85 49.84 -2.97
N LEU A 441 3.43 49.23 -1.84
CA LEU A 441 3.49 47.76 -1.68
C LEU A 441 2.53 47.02 -2.63
N VAL A 442 1.47 47.69 -3.12
CA VAL A 442 0.59 47.12 -4.15
C VAL A 442 1.40 46.84 -5.42
N GLU A 443 2.30 47.76 -5.81
CA GLU A 443 3.15 47.63 -6.99
C GLU A 443 4.11 46.44 -6.87
N VAL A 444 4.62 46.18 -5.66
CA VAL A 444 5.50 45.03 -5.39
C VAL A 444 4.75 43.70 -5.57
N GLY A 445 3.53 43.59 -5.01
CA GLY A 445 2.69 42.41 -5.18
C GLY A 445 2.34 42.13 -6.64
N ASP A 446 1.93 43.17 -7.37
CA ASP A 446 1.61 43.09 -8.80
C ASP A 446 2.82 42.70 -9.65
N ALA A 447 4.01 43.22 -9.35
CA ALA A 447 5.25 42.86 -10.05
C ALA A 447 5.64 41.38 -9.84
N ILE A 448 5.38 40.81 -8.65
CA ILE A 448 5.63 39.40 -8.36
C ILE A 448 4.69 38.50 -9.17
N ASP A 449 3.38 38.80 -9.17
CA ASP A 449 2.39 38.00 -9.89
C ASP A 449 2.63 38.11 -11.42
N VAL A 450 3.02 39.28 -11.94
CA VAL A 450 3.40 39.46 -13.36
C VAL A 450 4.69 38.69 -13.71
N ALA A 451 5.73 38.72 -12.87
CA ALA A 451 6.96 37.98 -13.12
C ALA A 451 6.77 36.45 -13.06
N ARG A 452 5.74 35.99 -12.34
CA ARG A 452 5.42 34.56 -12.14
C ARG A 452 4.46 34.01 -13.19
N PHE A 453 3.43 34.78 -13.56
CA PHE A 453 2.32 34.32 -14.38
C PHE A 453 2.09 35.15 -15.66
N GLY A 454 2.74 36.31 -15.79
CA GLY A 454 2.61 37.19 -16.94
C GLY A 454 3.38 36.71 -18.17
N ALA A 455 2.81 36.93 -19.36
CA ALA A 455 3.43 36.62 -20.66
C ALA A 455 4.25 37.79 -21.25
N VAL A 456 4.47 38.87 -20.50
CA VAL A 456 5.10 40.12 -20.97
C VAL A 456 6.52 40.25 -20.44
N GLU A 457 7.42 40.89 -21.21
CA GLU A 457 8.80 41.17 -20.80
C GLU A 457 8.86 41.99 -19.50
N PHE A 458 9.53 41.42 -18.50
CA PHE A 458 9.72 41.99 -17.17
C PHE A 458 10.94 42.94 -17.16
N SER A 459 10.71 44.24 -16.95
CA SER A 459 11.72 45.29 -17.07
C SER A 459 12.71 45.32 -15.88
N PRO A 460 14.03 45.49 -16.12
CA PRO A 460 15.01 45.74 -15.05
C PRO A 460 14.68 46.94 -14.15
N GLU A 461 13.96 47.93 -14.68
CA GLU A 461 13.52 49.11 -13.92
C GLU A 461 12.53 48.73 -12.81
N VAL A 462 11.69 47.73 -13.04
CA VAL A 462 10.74 47.20 -12.05
C VAL A 462 11.48 46.48 -10.92
N VAL A 463 12.58 45.77 -11.23
CA VAL A 463 13.43 45.10 -10.22
C VAL A 463 14.06 46.11 -9.27
N GLU A 464 14.64 47.17 -9.82
CA GLU A 464 15.32 48.19 -9.02
C GLU A 464 14.32 48.97 -8.17
N ARG A 465 13.17 49.32 -8.75
CA ARG A 465 12.10 50.06 -8.06
C ARG A 465 11.47 49.26 -6.93
N THR A 466 11.13 47.99 -7.15
CA THR A 466 10.55 47.12 -6.11
C THR A 466 11.54 46.84 -4.97
N ALA A 467 12.84 46.68 -5.27
CA ALA A 467 13.87 46.56 -4.24
C ALA A 467 14.01 47.83 -3.39
N ALA A 468 13.91 49.02 -4.01
CA ALA A 468 13.93 50.29 -3.29
C ALA A 468 12.72 50.46 -2.36
N ILE A 469 11.52 50.09 -2.82
CA ILE A 469 10.27 50.11 -2.03
C ILE A 469 10.41 49.17 -0.83
N LEU A 470 10.78 47.90 -1.04
CA LEU A 470 10.91 46.91 0.03
C LEU A 470 11.96 47.32 1.07
N ALA A 471 13.11 47.85 0.66
CA ALA A 471 14.14 48.32 1.57
C ALA A 471 13.64 49.49 2.44
N ARG A 472 12.94 50.46 1.85
CA ARG A 472 12.37 51.62 2.56
C ARG A 472 11.31 51.18 3.57
N VAL A 473 10.31 50.42 3.12
CA VAL A 473 9.19 49.97 3.95
C VAL A 473 9.68 49.07 5.09
N THR A 474 10.63 48.17 4.83
CA THR A 474 11.24 47.33 5.88
C THR A 474 11.92 48.18 6.96
N ALA A 475 12.67 49.19 6.57
CA ALA A 475 13.34 50.09 7.51
C ALA A 475 12.33 50.87 8.36
N GLU A 476 11.25 51.36 7.76
CA GLU A 476 10.20 52.10 8.47
C GLU A 476 9.42 51.22 9.45
N VAL A 477 9.00 50.03 9.03
CA VAL A 477 8.26 49.10 9.89
C VAL A 477 9.13 48.67 11.08
N GLN A 478 10.41 48.39 10.86
CA GLN A 478 11.36 48.08 11.95
C GLN A 478 11.57 49.28 12.89
N GLN A 479 11.62 50.50 12.36
CA GLN A 479 11.77 51.69 13.19
C GLN A 479 10.53 51.94 14.04
N ARG A 480 9.33 51.76 13.48
CA ARG A 480 8.07 51.85 14.24
C ARG A 480 8.03 50.81 15.36
N GLN A 481 8.40 49.56 15.09
CA GLN A 481 8.48 48.54 16.14
C GLN A 481 9.45 48.89 17.27
N ARG A 482 10.64 49.42 16.93
CA ARG A 482 11.62 49.87 17.94
C ARG A 482 11.08 51.00 18.81
N ASN A 483 10.34 51.93 18.22
CA ASN A 483 9.75 53.07 18.94
C ASN A 483 8.53 52.68 19.80
N SER A 484 7.86 51.57 19.48
CA SER A 484 6.68 51.06 20.21
C SER A 484 7.04 50.18 21.41
N GLN A 485 8.30 49.81 21.61
CA GLN A 485 8.73 49.05 22.80
C GLN A 485 8.95 50.00 24.00
N PRO A 486 8.28 49.78 25.15
CA PRO A 486 8.46 50.62 26.31
C PRO A 486 9.89 50.49 26.86
N VAL A 487 10.58 51.63 27.02
CA VAL A 487 11.88 51.71 27.69
C VAL A 487 11.69 51.32 29.16
N THR A 488 12.05 50.09 29.51
CA THR A 488 12.16 49.68 30.91
C THR A 488 13.40 50.34 31.50
N ALA A 489 13.19 51.52 32.11
CA ALA A 489 14.19 52.17 32.94
C ALA A 489 14.55 51.25 34.12
N GLY A 490 15.79 50.76 34.12
CA GLY A 490 16.36 49.99 35.22
C GLY A 490 16.51 50.87 36.46
N SER A 491 15.85 50.46 37.54
CA SER A 491 16.07 50.95 38.89
C SER A 491 17.45 50.49 39.40
N GLY A 492 18.34 51.45 39.62
CA GLY A 492 19.33 51.37 40.69
C GLY A 492 18.72 51.81 42.01
#